data_AF-A0A961X465-F1
#
_entry.id   AF-A0A961X465-F1
#
_cell.length_a   1.000
_cell.length_b   1.000
_cell.length_c   1.000
_cell.angle_alpha   90.00
_cell.angle_beta   90.00
_cell.angle_gamma   90.00
#
_symmetry.space_group_name_H-M   'P 1'
#
loop_
_entity.id
_entity.type
_entity.pdbx_description
1 polymer ?
#
loop_
_entity_poly.entity_id
_entity_poly.type
_entity_poly.pdbx_seq_one_letter_code
_entity_poly.pdbx_strand_id
1 'polypeptide(L)'
;MQDEIFARYVQDLRNAYAQAGTEHSGRAALESLLKAAAGVFAPTAHIQHEPPRQGKKGSPDFMVSQAGMILGYVENKTIGEDLGKVLKSPQIKKYQELSNNLLLTDYLHFIWIRDGSIQRENLAYPEDLEDHRFSPKPANILAVTALLKGFFSTPPEGIGRAQQLALALATRSQMLRDFLGEELVRQEKEHREGRLYGLYDVFQKQVFHELTLKEFADAFAQTLSYGLFLARLNAGQGTAIDLNNVRQFIPNSISLIRELANFLDVLENEPYGDIRWVVREILSITNGLDLAAIHEDLSFANRKVRRGIRAKSEEEARLFERDPFVYFYEDFLARYDPAVRETRGVYYTPPPVVNFIVRAVDDILKDGKLFAIRDGLADHRRVTVLDFACGTGSFLVEVFEKIFENIGGADSGKAELVKSGHLLKNIYGFEYLIAPYTIAHLKLSQYLADKGVAIAGGERLQVFLTNTLEPIEPQKNLLLPELSHEVEEAQKVKDQPILV
;
A
#
# COMPACT_ATOMS: atom_id res chain seq x y z
N MET A 1 -5.78 -40.50 -1.10
CA MET A 1 -5.30 -39.11 -0.91
C MET A 1 -6.13 -38.34 0.13
N GLN A 2 -7.42 -38.01 -0.09
CA GLN A 2 -8.23 -37.30 0.93
C GLN A 2 -8.43 -38.13 2.20
N ASP A 3 -8.78 -39.42 2.07
CA ASP A 3 -8.98 -40.30 3.24
C ASP A 3 -7.72 -40.49 4.09
N GLU A 4 -6.54 -40.51 3.47
CA GLU A 4 -5.25 -40.64 4.16
C GLU A 4 -4.89 -39.37 4.95
N ILE A 5 -5.24 -38.18 4.43
CA ILE A 5 -5.02 -36.90 5.12
C ILE A 5 -5.87 -36.86 6.40
N PHE A 6 -7.16 -37.22 6.33
CA PHE A 6 -8.04 -37.22 7.49
C PHE A 6 -7.73 -38.34 8.49
N ALA A 7 -7.33 -39.53 8.01
CA ALA A 7 -6.86 -40.60 8.88
C ALA A 7 -5.60 -40.19 9.68
N ARG A 8 -4.64 -39.55 9.00
CA ARG A 8 -3.45 -39.00 9.66
C ARG A 8 -3.80 -37.88 10.63
N TYR A 9 -4.69 -36.96 10.23
CA TYR A 9 -5.17 -35.88 11.09
C TYR A 9 -5.76 -36.39 12.41
N VAL A 10 -6.64 -37.40 12.35
CA VAL A 10 -7.24 -38.01 13.54
C VAL A 10 -6.21 -38.74 14.39
N GLN A 11 -5.24 -39.41 13.77
CA GLN A 11 -4.15 -40.06 14.50
C GLN A 11 -3.27 -39.04 15.24
N ASP A 12 -2.92 -37.93 14.58
CA ASP A 12 -2.13 -36.85 15.17
C ASP A 12 -2.89 -36.16 16.31
N LEU A 13 -4.20 -35.93 16.16
CA LEU A 13 -5.07 -35.44 17.24
C LEU A 13 -5.13 -36.39 18.42
N ARG A 14 -5.25 -37.71 18.18
CA ARG A 14 -5.28 -38.72 19.24
C ARG A 14 -3.98 -38.74 20.03
N ASN A 15 -2.85 -38.69 19.33
CA ASN A 15 -1.52 -38.64 19.96
C ASN A 15 -1.36 -37.38 20.83
N ALA A 16 -1.82 -36.23 20.31
CA ALA A 16 -1.81 -34.96 21.04
C ALA A 16 -2.71 -34.98 22.28
N TYR A 17 -3.91 -35.56 22.16
CA TYR A 17 -4.89 -35.66 23.25
C TYR A 17 -4.42 -36.62 24.37
N ALA A 18 -3.73 -37.70 24.00
CA ALA A 18 -3.20 -38.67 24.96
C ALA A 18 -2.00 -38.15 25.78
N GLN A 19 -1.27 -37.13 25.29
CA GLN A 19 0.00 -36.69 25.89
C GLN A 19 -0.10 -35.53 26.89
N ALA A 20 -1.09 -34.63 26.78
CA ALA A 20 -1.44 -33.64 27.80
C ALA A 20 -2.67 -32.83 27.35
N GLY A 21 -3.71 -32.80 28.18
CA GLY A 21 -4.91 -32.00 27.97
C GLY A 21 -4.70 -30.50 28.19
N THR A 22 -4.02 -29.81 27.27
CA THR A 22 -4.06 -28.35 27.18
C THR A 22 -4.61 -27.90 25.82
N GLU A 23 -5.12 -26.67 25.76
CA GLU A 23 -5.81 -26.08 24.61
C GLU A 23 -4.95 -26.00 23.32
N HIS A 24 -3.65 -26.35 23.40
CA HIS A 24 -2.66 -26.15 22.33
C HIS A 24 -2.18 -27.44 21.66
N SER A 25 -2.51 -28.62 22.19
CA SER A 25 -1.94 -29.89 21.75
C SER A 25 -2.33 -30.27 20.31
N GLY A 26 -3.56 -29.94 19.87
CA GLY A 26 -4.07 -30.30 18.54
C GLY A 26 -3.71 -29.30 17.42
N ARG A 27 -3.08 -28.17 17.73
CA ARG A 27 -2.86 -27.08 16.75
C ARG A 27 -1.99 -27.49 15.58
N ALA A 28 -0.90 -28.24 15.82
CA ALA A 28 -0.02 -28.73 14.76
C ALA A 28 -0.75 -29.68 13.79
N ALA A 29 -1.66 -30.51 14.31
CA ALA A 29 -2.51 -31.37 13.48
C ALA A 29 -3.47 -30.52 12.63
N LEU A 30 -4.12 -29.51 13.22
CA LEU A 30 -5.03 -28.61 12.50
C LEU A 30 -4.29 -27.82 11.42
N GLU A 31 -3.11 -27.27 11.73
CA GLU A 31 -2.29 -26.55 10.76
C GLU A 31 -1.89 -27.45 9.58
N SER A 32 -1.55 -28.71 9.84
CA SER A 32 -1.22 -29.69 8.79
C SER A 32 -2.42 -30.00 7.90
N LEU A 33 -3.62 -30.16 8.48
CA LEU A 33 -4.86 -30.33 7.73
C LEU A 33 -5.17 -29.10 6.87
N LEU A 34 -5.05 -27.90 7.44
CA LEU A 34 -5.28 -26.65 6.71
C LEU A 34 -4.28 -26.49 5.56
N LYS A 35 -2.98 -26.80 5.76
CA LYS A 35 -1.95 -26.77 4.70
C LYS A 35 -2.23 -27.77 3.60
N ALA A 36 -2.68 -28.98 3.96
CA ALA A 36 -3.06 -30.00 2.97
C ALA A 36 -4.29 -29.56 2.16
N ALA A 37 -5.31 -29.00 2.82
CA ALA A 37 -6.49 -28.46 2.16
C ALA A 37 -6.14 -27.26 1.25
N ALA A 38 -5.30 -26.34 1.72
CA ALA A 38 -4.79 -25.23 0.93
C ALA A 38 -4.05 -25.73 -0.32
N GLY A 39 -3.14 -26.70 -0.19
CA GLY A 39 -2.41 -27.27 -1.32
C GLY A 39 -3.29 -27.84 -2.45
N VAL A 40 -4.53 -28.24 -2.13
CA VAL A 40 -5.50 -28.75 -3.11
C VAL A 40 -6.45 -27.65 -3.61
N PHE A 41 -7.02 -26.85 -2.71
CA PHE A 41 -8.13 -25.94 -3.03
C PHE A 41 -7.69 -24.49 -3.26
N ALA A 42 -6.57 -24.07 -2.67
CA ALA A 42 -5.99 -22.75 -2.81
C ALA A 42 -4.45 -22.84 -2.77
N PRO A 43 -3.79 -23.37 -3.83
CA PRO A 43 -2.37 -23.75 -3.78
C PRO A 43 -1.41 -22.59 -3.49
N THR A 44 -1.85 -21.36 -3.71
CA THR A 44 -1.09 -20.12 -3.43
C THR A 44 -1.42 -19.51 -2.08
N ALA A 45 -2.30 -20.12 -1.28
CA ALA A 45 -2.63 -19.64 0.05
C ALA A 45 -1.50 -19.87 1.06
N HIS A 46 -1.36 -18.97 2.01
CA HIS A 46 -0.39 -19.00 3.08
C HIS A 46 -1.12 -18.99 4.41
N ILE A 47 -0.75 -19.91 5.29
CA ILE A 47 -1.37 -20.06 6.62
C ILE A 47 -0.37 -19.56 7.65
N GLN A 48 -0.77 -18.55 8.42
CA GLN A 48 0.01 -17.98 9.50
C GLN A 48 -0.66 -18.28 10.85
N HIS A 49 0.08 -18.92 11.76
CA HIS A 49 -0.32 -19.12 13.16
C HIS A 49 -0.01 -17.85 13.98
N GLU A 50 -0.91 -17.47 14.90
CA GLU A 50 -0.81 -16.28 15.75
C GLU A 50 -0.48 -14.98 14.99
N PRO A 51 -1.39 -14.50 14.13
CA PRO A 51 -1.19 -13.25 13.41
C PRO A 51 -1.00 -12.06 14.38
N PRO A 52 -0.19 -11.06 14.01
CA PRO A 52 0.03 -9.89 14.84
C PRO A 52 -1.30 -9.19 15.17
N ARG A 53 -1.47 -8.78 16.43
CA ARG A 53 -2.71 -8.18 16.93
C ARG A 53 -3.11 -6.97 16.08
N GLN A 54 -4.31 -7.01 15.48
CA GLN A 54 -4.87 -5.84 14.82
C GLN A 54 -5.45 -4.85 15.86
N GLY A 55 -4.57 -4.01 16.42
CA GLY A 55 -4.93 -2.95 17.38
C GLY A 55 -5.32 -3.47 18.77
N LYS A 56 -6.36 -2.88 19.40
CA LYS A 56 -6.91 -3.33 20.70
C LYS A 56 -7.83 -4.56 20.59
N LYS A 57 -7.89 -5.19 19.42
CA LYS A 57 -8.74 -6.36 19.14
C LYS A 57 -7.90 -7.64 19.31
N GLY A 58 -8.46 -8.70 19.93
CA GLY A 58 -7.80 -10.00 20.01
C GLY A 58 -7.61 -10.61 18.61
N SER A 59 -6.66 -11.52 18.46
CA SER A 59 -6.30 -12.16 17.19
C SER A 59 -6.89 -13.58 17.11
N PRO A 60 -7.50 -13.98 15.97
CA PRO A 60 -7.80 -15.37 15.70
C PRO A 60 -6.55 -16.25 15.72
N ASP A 61 -6.70 -17.56 15.95
CA ASP A 61 -5.56 -18.49 16.04
C ASP A 61 -4.77 -18.63 14.72
N PHE A 62 -5.47 -18.65 13.58
CA PHE A 62 -4.83 -18.67 12.26
C PHE A 62 -5.39 -17.60 11.33
N MET A 63 -4.53 -17.07 10.48
CA MET A 63 -4.87 -16.24 9.34
C MET A 63 -4.50 -16.98 8.06
N VAL A 64 -5.44 -17.07 7.13
CA VAL A 64 -5.20 -17.58 5.78
C VAL A 64 -5.18 -16.39 4.84
N SER A 65 -4.09 -16.25 4.09
CA SER A 65 -3.93 -15.22 3.08
C SER A 65 -3.66 -15.83 1.72
N GLN A 66 -4.02 -15.15 0.64
CA GLN A 66 -3.70 -15.55 -0.72
C GLN A 66 -3.32 -14.31 -1.51
N ALA A 67 -2.17 -14.35 -2.18
CA ALA A 67 -1.61 -13.19 -2.90
C ALA A 67 -1.61 -11.91 -2.06
N GLY A 68 -1.26 -12.00 -0.78
CA GLY A 68 -1.23 -10.86 0.17
C GLY A 68 -2.59 -10.38 0.68
N MET A 69 -3.70 -10.89 0.18
CA MET A 69 -5.06 -10.59 0.67
C MET A 69 -5.49 -11.60 1.73
N ILE A 70 -6.34 -11.18 2.67
CA ILE A 70 -6.88 -12.09 3.68
C ILE A 70 -7.97 -12.93 3.02
N LEU A 71 -7.73 -14.24 2.93
CA LEU A 71 -8.74 -15.20 2.49
C LEU A 71 -9.78 -15.42 3.59
N GLY A 72 -9.32 -15.54 4.83
CA GLY A 72 -10.18 -15.74 5.98
C GLY A 72 -9.40 -16.05 7.25
N TYR A 73 -10.12 -16.24 8.34
CA TYR A 73 -9.54 -16.58 9.64
C TYR A 73 -10.00 -17.96 10.10
N VAL A 74 -9.18 -18.61 10.92
CA VAL A 74 -9.56 -19.83 11.64
C VAL A 74 -9.40 -19.58 13.14
N GLU A 75 -10.48 -19.78 13.89
CA GLU A 75 -10.46 -19.79 15.35
C GLU A 75 -10.63 -21.23 15.83
N ASN A 76 -9.75 -21.67 16.73
CA ASN A 76 -9.83 -22.99 17.31
C ASN A 76 -10.23 -22.94 18.79
N LYS A 77 -10.95 -23.98 19.22
CA LYS A 77 -11.45 -24.18 20.59
C LYS A 77 -11.01 -25.52 21.13
N THR A 78 -11.31 -25.77 22.39
CA THR A 78 -10.98 -27.05 23.03
C THR A 78 -11.87 -28.17 22.51
N ILE A 79 -11.32 -29.38 22.35
CA ILE A 79 -12.09 -30.55 21.87
C ILE A 79 -13.33 -30.75 22.77
N GLY A 80 -14.51 -30.84 22.16
CA GLY A 80 -15.78 -31.04 22.86
C GLY A 80 -16.44 -29.76 23.38
N GLU A 81 -15.87 -28.58 23.10
CA GLU A 81 -16.48 -27.29 23.43
C GLU A 81 -17.75 -27.05 22.60
N ASP A 82 -18.81 -26.51 23.23
CA ASP A 82 -20.05 -26.19 22.54
C ASP A 82 -19.88 -25.01 21.57
N LEU A 83 -19.54 -25.34 20.32
CA LEU A 83 -19.37 -24.37 19.25
C LEU A 83 -20.65 -23.57 18.96
N GLY A 84 -21.84 -24.10 19.27
CA GLY A 84 -23.11 -23.39 19.15
C GLY A 84 -23.24 -22.22 20.14
N LYS A 85 -22.71 -22.37 21.35
CA LYS A 85 -22.57 -21.30 22.34
C LYS A 85 -21.44 -20.33 21.97
N VAL A 86 -20.28 -20.85 21.55
CA VAL A 86 -19.12 -20.04 21.14
C VAL A 86 -19.46 -19.13 19.96
N LEU A 87 -20.23 -19.63 18.99
CA LEU A 87 -20.70 -18.86 17.83
C LEU A 87 -21.47 -17.59 18.22
N LYS A 88 -22.15 -17.59 19.38
CA LYS A 88 -22.91 -16.42 19.89
C LYS A 88 -22.06 -15.47 20.74
N SER A 89 -20.80 -15.83 21.00
CA SER A 89 -19.91 -15.06 21.88
C SER A 89 -19.56 -13.68 21.29
N PRO A 90 -19.26 -12.69 22.14
CA PRO A 90 -18.74 -11.40 21.68
C PRO A 90 -17.43 -11.52 20.89
N GLN A 91 -16.63 -12.56 21.16
CA GLN A 91 -15.38 -12.83 20.45
C GLN A 91 -15.65 -13.18 18.97
N ILE A 92 -16.53 -14.14 18.71
CA ILE A 92 -16.85 -14.57 17.35
C ILE A 92 -17.58 -13.48 16.56
N LYS A 93 -18.51 -12.74 17.20
CA LYS A 93 -19.15 -11.57 16.57
C LYS A 93 -18.12 -10.53 16.13
N LYS A 94 -17.09 -10.30 16.95
CA LYS A 94 -16.00 -9.37 16.64
C LYS A 94 -15.11 -9.86 15.50
N TYR A 95 -14.91 -11.16 15.35
CA TYR A 95 -14.16 -11.72 14.21
C TYR A 95 -14.96 -11.68 12.91
N GLN A 96 -16.28 -11.80 12.97
CA GLN A 96 -17.16 -11.57 11.82
C GLN A 96 -17.12 -10.10 11.33
N GLU A 97 -16.74 -9.14 12.17
CA GLU A 97 -16.43 -7.76 11.71
C GLU A 97 -15.06 -7.63 11.03
N LEU A 98 -14.15 -8.58 11.27
CA LEU A 98 -12.80 -8.60 10.70
C LEU A 98 -12.77 -9.33 9.38
N SER A 99 -13.55 -10.39 9.25
CA SER A 99 -13.75 -11.10 8.00
C SER A 99 -15.12 -11.75 7.90
N ASN A 100 -15.69 -11.65 6.70
CA ASN A 100 -16.87 -12.35 6.26
C ASN A 100 -16.57 -13.82 5.92
N ASN A 101 -15.33 -14.29 6.04
CA ASN A 101 -14.96 -15.70 5.84
C ASN A 101 -14.22 -16.25 7.08
N LEU A 102 -14.96 -16.92 7.95
CA LEU A 102 -14.45 -17.43 9.24
C LEU A 102 -14.70 -18.93 9.39
N LEU A 103 -13.67 -19.67 9.76
CA LEU A 103 -13.76 -21.08 10.15
C LEU A 103 -13.61 -21.20 11.67
N LEU A 104 -14.57 -21.81 12.34
CA LEU A 104 -14.55 -22.10 13.78
C LEU A 104 -14.50 -23.62 13.96
N THR A 105 -13.59 -24.11 14.79
CA THR A 105 -13.47 -25.56 15.03
C THR A 105 -13.01 -25.90 16.44
N ASP A 106 -13.45 -27.04 16.95
CA ASP A 106 -12.91 -27.72 18.14
C ASP A 106 -12.08 -28.94 17.74
N TYR A 107 -11.48 -28.92 16.55
CA TYR A 107 -10.75 -30.03 15.89
C TYR A 107 -11.62 -31.15 15.32
N LEU A 108 -12.83 -31.37 15.84
CA LEU A 108 -13.71 -32.45 15.40
C LEU A 108 -14.95 -31.95 14.66
N HIS A 109 -15.45 -30.80 15.06
CA HIS A 109 -16.57 -30.08 14.48
C HIS A 109 -16.06 -28.85 13.74
N PHE A 110 -16.60 -28.59 12.55
CA PHE A 110 -16.22 -27.46 11.71
C PHE A 110 -17.45 -26.63 11.42
N ILE A 111 -17.39 -25.35 11.79
CA ILE A 111 -18.41 -24.36 11.49
C ILE A 111 -17.79 -23.34 10.55
N TRP A 112 -18.30 -23.26 9.33
CA TRP A 112 -17.93 -22.23 8.38
C TRP A 112 -18.99 -21.14 8.37
N ILE A 113 -18.55 -19.90 8.59
CA ILE A 113 -19.38 -18.70 8.63
C ILE A 113 -18.99 -17.85 7.43
N ARG A 114 -19.96 -17.60 6.55
CA ARG A 114 -19.78 -16.75 5.37
C ARG A 114 -20.96 -15.83 5.13
N ASP A 115 -20.71 -14.52 5.07
CA ASP A 115 -21.73 -13.51 4.75
C ASP A 115 -23.02 -13.69 5.61
N GLY A 116 -22.85 -14.06 6.88
CA GLY A 116 -23.94 -14.37 7.82
C GLY A 116 -24.58 -15.77 7.67
N SER A 117 -24.24 -16.52 6.62
CA SER A 117 -24.62 -17.92 6.44
C SER A 117 -23.71 -18.85 7.24
N ILE A 118 -24.26 -19.95 7.75
CA ILE A 118 -23.53 -20.88 8.62
C ILE A 118 -23.70 -22.32 8.13
N GLN A 119 -22.59 -22.98 7.81
CA GLN A 119 -22.53 -24.40 7.55
C GLN A 119 -21.83 -25.11 8.71
N ARG A 120 -22.31 -26.31 9.08
CA ARG A 120 -21.75 -27.11 10.18
C ARG A 120 -21.54 -28.54 9.71
N GLU A 121 -20.35 -29.07 9.92
CA GLU A 121 -20.02 -30.45 9.60
C GLU A 121 -19.23 -31.10 10.73
N ASN A 122 -19.44 -32.39 10.94
CA ASN A 122 -18.82 -33.14 12.02
C ASN A 122 -17.92 -34.21 11.42
N LEU A 123 -16.63 -34.21 11.79
CA LEU A 123 -15.69 -35.24 11.40
C LEU A 123 -15.87 -36.49 12.26
N ALA A 124 -15.88 -36.31 13.57
CA ALA A 124 -15.98 -37.33 14.61
C ALA A 124 -16.47 -36.71 15.93
N TYR A 125 -16.61 -37.52 16.97
CA TYR A 125 -16.93 -37.08 18.33
C TYR A 125 -15.76 -37.36 19.29
N PRO A 126 -15.68 -36.70 20.46
CA PRO A 126 -14.60 -36.94 21.42
C PRO A 126 -14.44 -38.42 21.82
N GLU A 127 -15.53 -39.14 21.96
CA GLU A 127 -15.55 -40.57 22.31
C GLU A 127 -14.91 -41.45 21.23
N ASP A 128 -14.97 -41.01 19.96
CA ASP A 128 -14.36 -41.72 18.84
C ASP A 128 -12.82 -41.68 18.91
N LEU A 129 -12.23 -40.70 19.59
CA LEU A 129 -10.78 -40.59 19.75
C LEU A 129 -10.23 -41.63 20.73
N GLU A 130 -11.06 -42.17 21.62
CA GLU A 130 -10.70 -43.21 22.60
C GLU A 130 -10.47 -44.57 21.94
N ASP A 131 -11.13 -44.86 20.81
CA ASP A 131 -10.91 -46.08 20.04
C ASP A 131 -9.71 -45.92 19.08
N HIS A 132 -8.61 -46.61 19.36
CA HIS A 132 -7.39 -46.61 18.53
C HIS A 132 -7.61 -47.12 17.10
N ARG A 133 -8.70 -47.84 16.82
CA ARG A 133 -9.06 -48.34 15.48
C ARG A 133 -10.06 -47.45 14.76
N PHE A 134 -10.55 -46.40 15.41
CA PHE A 134 -11.51 -45.50 14.79
C PHE A 134 -10.89 -44.80 13.58
N SER A 135 -11.69 -44.74 12.52
CA SER A 135 -11.47 -43.94 11.32
C SER A 135 -12.76 -43.20 10.99
N PRO A 136 -12.70 -41.91 10.62
CA PRO A 136 -13.90 -41.16 10.26
C PRO A 136 -14.68 -41.83 9.13
N LYS A 137 -16.02 -41.73 9.20
CA LYS A 137 -16.89 -42.25 8.15
C LYS A 137 -16.61 -41.51 6.84
N PRO A 138 -16.58 -42.19 5.67
CA PRO A 138 -16.34 -41.52 4.38
C PRO A 138 -17.30 -40.35 4.10
N ALA A 139 -18.55 -40.45 4.55
CA ALA A 139 -19.53 -39.36 4.42
C ALA A 139 -19.13 -38.11 5.23
N ASN A 140 -18.57 -38.27 6.43
CA ASN A 140 -18.11 -37.16 7.27
C ASN A 140 -16.86 -36.50 6.65
N ILE A 141 -15.93 -37.31 6.16
CA ILE A 141 -14.74 -36.83 5.43
C ILE A 141 -15.17 -35.98 4.24
N LEU A 142 -16.11 -36.48 3.43
CA LEU A 142 -16.63 -35.76 2.27
C LEU A 142 -17.25 -34.41 2.66
N ALA A 143 -18.05 -34.39 3.72
CA ALA A 143 -18.76 -33.20 4.19
C ALA A 143 -17.79 -32.12 4.69
N VAL A 144 -16.84 -32.49 5.56
CA VAL A 144 -15.81 -31.56 6.05
C VAL A 144 -14.90 -31.11 4.91
N THR A 145 -14.58 -31.99 3.97
CA THR A 145 -13.82 -31.63 2.76
C THR A 145 -14.56 -30.61 1.91
N ALA A 146 -15.87 -30.75 1.72
CA ALA A 146 -16.69 -29.79 0.97
C ALA A 146 -16.74 -28.43 1.68
N LEU A 147 -16.83 -28.42 3.02
CA LEU A 147 -16.77 -27.21 3.83
C LEU A 147 -15.41 -26.51 3.72
N LEU A 148 -14.30 -27.24 3.87
CA LEU A 148 -12.96 -26.68 3.69
C LEU A 148 -12.74 -26.18 2.27
N LYS A 149 -13.22 -26.92 1.26
CA LYS A 149 -13.20 -26.45 -0.12
C LYS A 149 -13.96 -25.13 -0.26
N GLY A 150 -15.14 -25.01 0.33
CA GLY A 150 -15.91 -23.76 0.34
C GLY A 150 -15.15 -22.59 0.97
N PHE A 151 -14.55 -22.82 2.14
CA PHE A 151 -13.72 -21.83 2.83
C PHE A 151 -12.54 -21.37 1.97
N PHE A 152 -11.71 -22.29 1.45
CA PHE A 152 -10.54 -21.98 0.63
C PHE A 152 -10.86 -21.49 -0.79
N SER A 153 -12.06 -21.77 -1.31
CA SER A 153 -12.50 -21.25 -2.63
C SER A 153 -13.20 -19.90 -2.52
N THR A 154 -13.31 -19.33 -1.32
CA THR A 154 -13.91 -18.01 -1.13
C THR A 154 -12.93 -16.94 -1.61
N PRO A 155 -13.38 -15.98 -2.43
CA PRO A 155 -12.51 -14.89 -2.87
C PRO A 155 -11.98 -14.14 -1.63
N PRO A 156 -10.68 -13.82 -1.59
CA PRO A 156 -10.13 -13.03 -0.50
C PRO A 156 -10.89 -11.72 -0.32
N GLU A 157 -11.01 -11.28 0.93
CA GLU A 157 -11.60 -9.99 1.21
C GLU A 157 -10.75 -8.88 0.60
N GLY A 158 -11.46 -7.94 -0.03
CA GLY A 158 -10.81 -6.80 -0.63
C GLY A 158 -10.11 -5.96 0.44
N ILE A 159 -8.93 -5.44 0.12
CA ILE A 159 -8.20 -4.58 1.06
C ILE A 159 -8.87 -3.20 1.04
N GLY A 160 -9.63 -2.90 2.09
CA GLY A 160 -10.33 -1.62 2.25
C GLY A 160 -9.67 -0.63 3.21
N ARG A 161 -8.49 -0.97 3.77
CA ARG A 161 -7.73 -0.08 4.68
C ARG A 161 -6.34 0.18 4.14
N ALA A 162 -5.93 1.44 4.14
CA ALA A 162 -4.61 1.87 3.67
C ALA A 162 -3.47 1.15 4.43
N GLN A 163 -3.60 0.95 5.74
CA GLN A 163 -2.58 0.24 6.53
C GLN A 163 -2.38 -1.22 6.09
N GLN A 164 -3.47 -1.94 5.81
CA GLN A 164 -3.37 -3.33 5.34
C GLN A 164 -2.73 -3.39 3.97
N LEU A 165 -3.09 -2.45 3.09
CA LEU A 165 -2.47 -2.29 1.78
C LEU A 165 -0.98 -2.00 1.88
N ALA A 166 -0.59 -1.06 2.75
CA ALA A 166 0.79 -0.66 2.95
C ALA A 166 1.67 -1.85 3.34
N LEU A 167 1.19 -2.68 4.28
CA LEU A 167 1.90 -3.86 4.75
C LEU A 167 2.06 -4.93 3.64
N ALA A 168 0.97 -5.17 2.89
CA ALA A 168 0.96 -6.14 1.80
C ALA A 168 1.89 -5.71 0.65
N LEU A 169 1.78 -4.44 0.23
CA LEU A 169 2.67 -3.85 -0.78
C LEU A 169 4.11 -3.88 -0.33
N ALA A 170 4.43 -3.40 0.88
CA ALA A 170 5.81 -3.34 1.38
C ALA A 170 6.52 -4.70 1.31
N THR A 171 5.83 -5.77 1.69
CA THR A 171 6.40 -7.11 1.66
C THR A 171 6.73 -7.54 0.22
N ARG A 172 5.86 -7.26 -0.75
CA ARG A 172 6.12 -7.60 -2.17
C ARG A 172 7.15 -6.68 -2.80
N SER A 173 7.14 -5.40 -2.44
CA SER A 173 8.14 -4.44 -2.92
C SER A 173 9.55 -4.80 -2.43
N GLN A 174 9.71 -5.36 -1.21
CA GLN A 174 11.00 -5.87 -0.72
C GLN A 174 11.53 -6.99 -1.61
N MET A 175 10.66 -7.97 -1.89
CA MET A 175 11.01 -9.08 -2.79
C MET A 175 11.37 -8.57 -4.18
N LEU A 176 10.59 -7.61 -4.69
CA LEU A 176 10.86 -6.99 -5.99
C LEU A 176 12.23 -6.31 -6.01
N ARG A 177 12.57 -5.54 -4.97
CA ARG A 177 13.89 -4.92 -4.82
C ARG A 177 15.00 -5.97 -4.86
N ASP A 178 14.85 -7.05 -4.12
CA ASP A 178 15.91 -8.05 -3.99
C ASP A 178 16.17 -8.71 -5.37
N PHE A 179 15.12 -9.12 -6.09
CA PHE A 179 15.27 -9.66 -7.45
C PHE A 179 15.78 -8.63 -8.47
N LEU A 180 15.34 -7.38 -8.40
CA LEU A 180 15.87 -6.31 -9.26
C LEU A 180 17.37 -6.08 -8.99
N GLY A 181 17.78 -6.12 -7.72
CA GLY A 181 19.18 -5.97 -7.31
C GLY A 181 20.06 -7.10 -7.82
N GLU A 182 19.60 -8.34 -7.69
CA GLU A 182 20.29 -9.52 -8.24
C GLU A 182 20.46 -9.42 -9.77
N GLU A 183 19.39 -9.04 -10.48
CA GLU A 183 19.42 -8.88 -11.93
C GLU A 183 20.32 -7.71 -12.38
N LEU A 184 20.33 -6.59 -11.65
CA LEU A 184 21.24 -5.47 -11.90
C LEU A 184 22.70 -5.88 -11.77
N VAL A 185 23.06 -6.61 -10.71
CA VAL A 185 24.42 -7.11 -10.50
C VAL A 185 24.83 -8.10 -11.59
N ARG A 186 23.88 -8.93 -12.05
CA ARG A 186 24.12 -9.84 -13.18
C ARG A 186 24.39 -9.07 -14.47
N GLN A 187 23.54 -8.10 -14.81
CA GLN A 187 23.69 -7.27 -16.01
C GLN A 187 24.98 -6.42 -15.98
N GLU A 188 25.38 -5.92 -14.81
CA GLU A 188 26.64 -5.19 -14.65
C GLU A 188 27.86 -6.05 -15.01
N LYS A 189 27.85 -7.34 -14.62
CA LYS A 189 28.95 -8.28 -14.85
C LYS A 189 29.01 -8.82 -16.27
N GLU A 190 27.85 -9.05 -16.89
CA GLU A 190 27.81 -9.78 -18.15
C GLU A 190 28.18 -8.87 -19.33
N HIS A 191 27.49 -7.75 -19.59
CA HIS A 191 27.90 -6.80 -20.65
C HIS A 191 27.34 -5.36 -20.48
N ARG A 192 26.61 -5.05 -19.39
CA ARG A 192 25.92 -3.75 -19.17
C ARG A 192 24.88 -3.36 -20.23
N GLU A 193 24.42 -4.32 -21.04
CA GLU A 193 23.49 -4.09 -22.16
C GLU A 193 22.01 -4.30 -21.79
N GLY A 194 21.73 -4.82 -20.59
CA GLY A 194 20.36 -5.11 -20.20
C GLY A 194 19.52 -3.86 -19.96
N ARG A 195 18.21 -3.95 -20.22
CA ARG A 195 17.26 -2.83 -20.08
C ARG A 195 17.33 -2.21 -18.68
N LEU A 196 17.38 -3.05 -17.64
CA LEU A 196 17.39 -2.59 -16.25
C LEU A 196 18.66 -1.82 -15.89
N TYR A 197 19.83 -2.31 -16.31
CA TYR A 197 21.10 -1.60 -16.16
C TYR A 197 21.12 -0.29 -16.96
N GLY A 198 20.55 -0.29 -18.17
CA GLY A 198 20.38 0.94 -18.94
C GLY A 198 19.56 2.00 -18.19
N LEU A 199 18.46 1.61 -17.54
CA LEU A 199 17.68 2.53 -16.71
C LEU A 199 18.53 3.08 -15.56
N TYR A 200 19.25 2.23 -14.85
CA TYR A 200 20.16 2.63 -13.78
C TYR A 200 21.20 3.66 -14.26
N ASP A 201 21.88 3.38 -15.38
CA ASP A 201 22.93 4.23 -15.93
C ASP A 201 22.42 5.64 -16.26
N VAL A 202 21.20 5.77 -16.79
CA VAL A 202 20.58 7.07 -17.06
C VAL A 202 20.26 7.81 -15.76
N PHE A 203 19.66 7.15 -14.78
CA PHE A 203 19.35 7.77 -13.49
C PHE A 203 20.61 8.24 -12.75
N GLN A 204 21.65 7.41 -12.73
CA GLN A 204 22.92 7.76 -12.12
C GLN A 204 23.54 9.00 -12.78
N LYS A 205 23.52 9.08 -14.12
CA LYS A 205 24.10 10.21 -14.85
C LYS A 205 23.27 11.49 -14.80
N GLN A 206 21.95 11.39 -14.69
CA GLN A 206 21.04 12.54 -14.85
C GLN A 206 20.37 13.01 -13.57
N VAL A 207 20.38 12.22 -12.50
CA VAL A 207 19.68 12.56 -11.25
C VAL A 207 20.65 12.60 -10.08
N PHE A 208 21.43 11.54 -9.87
CA PHE A 208 22.34 11.43 -8.73
C PHE A 208 23.58 10.57 -9.04
N HIS A 209 24.74 11.21 -9.15
CA HIS A 209 25.98 10.56 -9.61
C HIS A 209 26.51 9.47 -8.68
N GLU A 210 26.26 9.58 -7.37
CA GLU A 210 26.69 8.59 -6.38
C GLU A 210 25.68 7.44 -6.19
N LEU A 211 24.60 7.40 -7.00
CA LEU A 211 23.57 6.38 -6.90
C LEU A 211 24.17 4.98 -7.09
N THR A 212 23.99 4.12 -6.09
CA THR A 212 24.43 2.72 -6.16
C THR A 212 23.39 1.80 -6.80
N LEU A 213 23.81 0.63 -7.30
CA LEU A 213 22.88 -0.38 -7.84
C LEU A 213 21.81 -0.78 -6.82
N LYS A 214 22.20 -0.92 -5.54
CA LYS A 214 21.28 -1.28 -4.46
C LYS A 214 20.25 -0.16 -4.22
N GLU A 215 20.68 1.09 -4.22
CA GLU A 215 19.78 2.22 -4.02
C GLU A 215 18.83 2.39 -5.20
N PHE A 216 19.30 2.18 -6.42
CA PHE A 216 18.45 2.18 -7.60
C PHE A 216 17.44 1.04 -7.60
N ALA A 217 17.84 -0.20 -7.28
CA ALA A 217 16.92 -1.33 -7.17
C ALA A 217 15.79 -1.06 -6.17
N ASP A 218 16.15 -0.48 -5.02
CA ASP A 218 15.23 -0.10 -3.96
C ASP A 218 14.26 1.00 -4.41
N ALA A 219 14.79 2.08 -4.97
CA ALA A 219 13.99 3.19 -5.47
C ALA A 219 13.05 2.75 -6.61
N PHE A 220 13.56 1.93 -7.54
CA PHE A 220 12.79 1.44 -8.69
C PHE A 220 11.69 0.45 -8.27
N ALA A 221 11.95 -0.43 -7.31
CA ALA A 221 10.94 -1.34 -6.76
C ALA A 221 9.78 -0.58 -6.11
N GLN A 222 10.09 0.45 -5.31
CA GLN A 222 9.07 1.32 -4.72
C GLN A 222 8.27 2.04 -5.80
N THR A 223 8.93 2.67 -6.78
CA THR A 223 8.26 3.39 -7.88
C THR A 223 7.34 2.49 -8.69
N LEU A 224 7.77 1.29 -9.06
CA LEU A 224 6.89 0.34 -9.75
C LEU A 224 5.69 -0.02 -8.89
N SER A 225 5.90 -0.33 -7.61
CA SER A 225 4.81 -0.70 -6.69
C SER A 225 3.77 0.42 -6.53
N TYR A 226 4.22 1.65 -6.31
CA TYR A 226 3.34 2.82 -6.22
C TYR A 226 2.72 3.20 -7.56
N GLY A 227 3.44 3.02 -8.67
CA GLY A 227 2.92 3.25 -10.02
C GLY A 227 1.77 2.29 -10.36
N LEU A 228 1.90 1.01 -10.00
CA LEU A 228 0.82 0.02 -10.14
C LEU A 228 -0.38 0.36 -9.24
N PHE A 229 -0.13 0.77 -8.00
CA PHE A 229 -1.19 1.23 -7.10
C PHE A 229 -1.91 2.47 -7.63
N LEU A 230 -1.17 3.48 -8.10
CA LEU A 230 -1.71 4.69 -8.72
C LEU A 230 -2.56 4.36 -9.95
N ALA A 231 -2.07 3.48 -10.83
CA ALA A 231 -2.84 3.03 -11.98
C ALA A 231 -4.16 2.37 -11.56
N ARG A 232 -4.12 1.52 -10.52
CA ARG A 232 -5.32 0.88 -9.99
C ARG A 232 -6.34 1.88 -9.45
N LEU A 233 -5.91 2.91 -8.73
CA LEU A 233 -6.79 3.97 -8.22
C LEU A 233 -7.53 4.72 -9.35
N ASN A 234 -6.87 4.86 -10.52
CA ASN A 234 -7.40 5.56 -11.69
C ASN A 234 -8.18 4.66 -12.67
N ALA A 235 -8.05 3.33 -12.58
CA ALA A 235 -8.73 2.39 -13.47
C ALA A 235 -10.25 2.35 -13.33
N GLY A 236 -10.78 2.92 -12.25
CA GLY A 236 -12.21 2.92 -11.95
C GLY A 236 -12.70 1.59 -11.35
N GLN A 237 -13.97 1.58 -10.96
CA GLN A 237 -14.62 0.41 -10.36
C GLN A 237 -14.82 -0.68 -11.42
N GLY A 238 -14.46 -1.92 -11.08
CA GLY A 238 -14.64 -3.10 -11.94
C GLY A 238 -13.56 -3.34 -13.01
N THR A 239 -12.61 -2.41 -13.19
CA THR A 239 -11.49 -2.60 -14.12
C THR A 239 -10.28 -3.15 -13.39
N ALA A 240 -9.84 -4.35 -13.76
CA ALA A 240 -8.57 -4.90 -13.30
C ALA A 240 -7.40 -4.36 -14.14
N ILE A 241 -6.28 -4.08 -13.47
CA ILE A 241 -5.03 -3.71 -14.13
C ILE A 241 -4.14 -4.93 -14.37
N ASP A 242 -3.42 -4.95 -15.47
CA ASP A 242 -2.45 -5.98 -15.82
C ASP A 242 -1.21 -5.36 -16.49
N LEU A 243 -0.23 -6.20 -16.85
CA LEU A 243 1.01 -5.74 -17.48
C LEU A 243 0.79 -4.96 -18.78
N ASN A 244 -0.30 -5.24 -19.51
CA ASN A 244 -0.58 -4.65 -20.82
C ASN A 244 -1.35 -3.33 -20.71
N ASN A 245 -2.31 -3.25 -19.78
CA ASN A 245 -3.23 -2.12 -19.69
C ASN A 245 -2.82 -1.06 -18.66
N VAL A 246 -1.91 -1.37 -17.72
CA VAL A 246 -1.65 -0.50 -16.56
C VAL A 246 -1.21 0.92 -16.94
N ARG A 247 -0.46 1.06 -18.03
CA ARG A 247 0.01 2.35 -18.57
C ARG A 247 -1.10 3.28 -19.03
N GLN A 248 -2.27 2.74 -19.33
CA GLN A 248 -3.45 3.52 -19.73
C GLN A 248 -4.09 4.24 -18.54
N PHE A 249 -3.84 3.72 -17.33
CA PHE A 249 -4.41 4.25 -16.10
C PHE A 249 -3.43 5.07 -15.27
N ILE A 250 -2.16 5.20 -15.69
CA ILE A 250 -1.24 6.17 -15.11
C ILE A 250 -1.51 7.53 -15.77
N PRO A 251 -1.87 8.59 -14.99
CA PRO A 251 -2.16 9.90 -15.55
C PRO A 251 -1.03 10.49 -16.38
N ASN A 252 -1.37 11.19 -17.47
CA ASN A 252 -0.39 11.91 -18.30
C ASN A 252 0.35 13.02 -17.55
N SER A 253 -0.24 13.55 -16.47
CA SER A 253 0.37 14.57 -15.62
C SER A 253 1.62 14.08 -14.88
N ILE A 254 1.88 12.77 -14.86
CA ILE A 254 3.03 12.14 -14.21
C ILE A 254 3.78 11.26 -15.23
N SER A 255 4.29 11.90 -16.27
CA SER A 255 4.86 11.23 -17.46
C SER A 255 6.06 10.35 -17.15
N LEU A 256 6.93 10.74 -16.20
CA LEU A 256 8.08 9.93 -15.80
C LEU A 256 7.68 8.55 -15.25
N ILE A 257 6.68 8.48 -14.36
CA ILE A 257 6.20 7.20 -13.82
C ILE A 257 5.61 6.34 -14.93
N ARG A 258 4.87 6.96 -15.85
CA ARG A 258 4.29 6.29 -17.01
C ARG A 258 5.37 5.74 -17.95
N GLU A 259 6.46 6.47 -18.15
CA GLU A 259 7.62 6.02 -18.92
C GLU A 259 8.33 4.85 -18.25
N LEU A 260 8.52 4.89 -16.93
CA LEU A 260 9.15 3.79 -16.19
C LEU A 260 8.31 2.51 -16.22
N ALA A 261 6.99 2.64 -16.29
CA ALA A 261 6.11 1.49 -16.50
C ALA A 261 6.33 0.80 -17.86
N ASN A 262 7.06 1.40 -18.83
CA ASN A 262 7.48 0.69 -20.04
C ASN A 262 8.45 -0.47 -19.74
N PHE A 263 9.08 -0.49 -18.56
CA PHE A 263 9.85 -1.64 -18.11
C PHE A 263 8.99 -2.91 -17.99
N LEU A 264 7.68 -2.77 -17.77
CA LEU A 264 6.77 -3.91 -17.67
C LEU A 264 6.71 -4.73 -18.97
N ASP A 265 6.96 -4.11 -20.12
CA ASP A 265 6.94 -4.77 -21.43
C ASP A 265 8.08 -5.79 -21.59
N VAL A 266 9.21 -5.57 -20.92
CA VAL A 266 10.36 -6.47 -21.03
C VAL A 266 10.31 -7.64 -20.05
N LEU A 267 9.33 -7.64 -19.12
CA LEU A 267 9.19 -8.67 -18.10
C LEU A 267 8.84 -10.04 -18.68
N GLU A 268 8.30 -10.12 -19.90
CA GLU A 268 8.03 -11.40 -20.57
C GLU A 268 9.32 -12.12 -21.01
N ASN A 269 10.46 -11.43 -21.08
CA ASN A 269 11.75 -12.08 -21.40
C ASN A 269 12.24 -12.97 -20.25
N GLU A 270 12.86 -14.10 -20.59
CA GLU A 270 13.36 -15.12 -19.64
C GLU A 270 14.13 -14.58 -18.42
N PRO A 271 15.07 -13.60 -18.56
CA PRO A 271 15.85 -13.11 -17.40
C PRO A 271 15.01 -12.43 -16.31
N TYR A 272 13.78 -12.02 -16.61
CA TYR A 272 12.91 -11.29 -15.69
C TYR A 272 11.81 -12.17 -15.06
N GLY A 273 11.91 -13.50 -15.14
CA GLY A 273 10.88 -14.42 -14.65
C GLY A 273 10.46 -14.19 -13.19
N ASP A 274 11.42 -14.05 -12.28
CA ASP A 274 11.15 -13.83 -10.85
C ASP A 274 10.59 -12.42 -10.59
N ILE A 275 11.14 -11.41 -11.27
CA ILE A 275 10.65 -10.03 -11.21
C ILE A 275 9.19 -9.98 -11.70
N ARG A 276 8.89 -10.63 -12.83
CA ARG A 276 7.53 -10.75 -13.39
C ARG A 276 6.58 -11.39 -12.41
N TRP A 277 7.02 -12.46 -11.72
CA TRP A 277 6.19 -13.12 -10.71
C TRP A 277 5.84 -12.17 -9.56
N VAL A 278 6.80 -11.43 -9.00
CA VAL A 278 6.52 -10.48 -7.93
C VAL A 278 5.65 -9.31 -8.41
N VAL A 279 5.85 -8.82 -9.63
CA VAL A 279 4.98 -7.79 -10.21
C VAL A 279 3.54 -8.29 -10.35
N ARG A 280 3.33 -9.55 -10.76
CA ARG A 280 2.00 -10.18 -10.80
C ARG A 280 1.36 -10.31 -9.42
N GLU A 281 2.16 -10.59 -8.38
CA GLU A 281 1.68 -10.54 -6.99
C GLU A 281 1.23 -9.13 -6.59
N ILE A 282 1.99 -8.10 -6.92
CA ILE A 282 1.61 -6.70 -6.64
C ILE A 282 0.32 -6.34 -7.38
N LEU A 283 0.21 -6.70 -8.67
CA LEU A 283 -1.02 -6.52 -9.46
C LEU A 283 -2.22 -7.25 -8.84
N SER A 284 -2.04 -8.45 -8.29
CA SER A 284 -3.11 -9.18 -7.61
C SER A 284 -3.56 -8.44 -6.35
N ILE A 285 -2.62 -7.90 -5.55
CA ILE A 285 -2.93 -7.12 -4.35
C ILE A 285 -3.72 -5.86 -4.72
N THR A 286 -3.26 -5.12 -5.73
CA THR A 286 -3.92 -3.87 -6.15
C THR A 286 -5.29 -4.15 -6.80
N ASN A 287 -5.44 -5.21 -7.59
CA ASN A 287 -6.74 -5.59 -8.13
C ASN A 287 -7.74 -6.01 -7.07
N GLY A 288 -7.25 -6.59 -5.97
CA GLY A 288 -8.03 -6.95 -4.79
C GLY A 288 -8.37 -5.80 -3.86
N LEU A 289 -8.18 -4.54 -4.23
CA LEU A 289 -8.58 -3.42 -3.39
C LEU A 289 -10.10 -3.24 -3.39
N ASP A 290 -10.66 -2.97 -2.20
CA ASP A 290 -11.92 -2.24 -2.12
C ASP A 290 -11.62 -0.77 -2.41
N LEU A 291 -11.70 -0.40 -3.69
CA LEU A 291 -11.39 0.95 -4.13
C LEU A 291 -12.23 2.02 -3.43
N ALA A 292 -13.49 1.75 -3.12
CA ALA A 292 -14.35 2.75 -2.48
C ALA A 292 -13.84 3.02 -1.07
N ALA A 293 -13.57 1.96 -0.31
CA ALA A 293 -13.01 2.07 1.03
C ALA A 293 -11.60 2.68 1.03
N ILE A 294 -10.75 2.32 0.05
CA ILE A 294 -9.40 2.91 -0.08
C ILE A 294 -9.45 4.39 -0.45
N HIS A 295 -10.31 4.80 -1.39
CA HIS A 295 -10.52 6.21 -1.72
C HIS A 295 -11.02 6.98 -0.51
N GLU A 296 -11.94 6.42 0.27
CA GLU A 296 -12.42 7.04 1.50
C GLU A 296 -11.31 7.15 2.57
N ASP A 297 -10.51 6.10 2.77
CA ASP A 297 -9.43 6.05 3.76
C ASP A 297 -8.23 6.94 3.36
N LEU A 298 -8.04 7.18 2.05
CA LEU A 298 -7.01 8.07 1.48
C LEU A 298 -7.50 9.49 1.16
N SER A 299 -8.74 9.83 1.47
CA SER A 299 -9.28 11.16 1.18
C SER A 299 -8.87 12.21 2.24
N PHE A 300 -8.54 13.41 1.77
CA PHE A 300 -8.37 14.61 2.59
C PHE A 300 -9.71 15.22 3.02
N ALA A 301 -10.86 14.77 2.50
CA ALA A 301 -12.18 15.26 2.89
C ALA A 301 -12.64 14.69 4.24
N ASN A 302 -12.26 13.45 4.56
CA ASN A 302 -12.71 12.71 5.75
C ASN A 302 -11.60 12.56 6.81
N ARG A 303 -10.82 13.61 7.04
CA ARG A 303 -9.66 13.57 7.95
C ARG A 303 -10.09 13.23 9.38
N LYS A 304 -9.66 12.07 9.87
CA LYS A 304 -9.89 11.63 11.25
C LYS A 304 -8.86 12.29 12.17
N VAL A 305 -9.32 12.98 13.22
CA VAL A 305 -8.46 13.52 14.28
C VAL A 305 -7.80 12.36 15.04
N ARG A 306 -6.50 12.50 15.33
CA ARG A 306 -5.74 11.48 16.09
C ARG A 306 -6.41 11.19 17.43
N ARG A 307 -6.69 9.90 17.69
CA ARG A 307 -7.42 9.42 18.88
C ARG A 307 -6.69 9.83 20.17
N GLY A 308 -7.35 10.59 21.05
CA GLY A 308 -6.81 11.01 22.35
C GLY A 308 -6.36 12.48 22.42
N ILE A 309 -6.49 13.25 21.34
CA ILE A 309 -6.21 14.70 21.34
C ILE A 309 -7.53 15.47 21.46
N ARG A 310 -7.62 16.36 22.46
CA ARG A 310 -8.73 17.32 22.60
C ARG A 310 -8.35 18.60 21.86
N ALA A 311 -8.92 18.82 20.69
CA ALA A 311 -8.92 20.12 20.05
C ALA A 311 -10.06 20.99 20.58
N LYS A 312 -9.81 22.28 20.79
CA LYS A 312 -10.80 23.26 21.27
C LYS A 312 -11.50 24.00 20.12
N SER A 313 -10.98 23.92 18.90
CA SER A 313 -11.57 24.45 17.67
C SER A 313 -11.36 23.50 16.50
N GLU A 314 -12.11 23.69 15.40
CA GLU A 314 -11.88 22.96 14.14
C GLU A 314 -10.46 23.23 13.58
N GLU A 315 -9.95 24.45 13.72
CA GLU A 315 -8.57 24.77 13.33
C GLU A 315 -7.53 24.02 14.16
N GLU A 316 -7.74 23.86 15.47
CA GLU A 316 -6.84 23.08 16.32
C GLU A 316 -6.95 21.58 16.02
N ALA A 317 -8.14 21.10 15.64
CA ALA A 317 -8.35 19.71 15.22
C ALA A 317 -7.55 19.38 13.96
N ARG A 318 -7.50 20.32 13.01
CA ARG A 318 -6.74 20.22 11.75
C ARG A 318 -5.24 20.00 11.94
N LEU A 319 -4.65 20.59 12.97
CA LEU A 319 -3.22 20.37 13.31
C LEU A 319 -2.90 18.92 13.66
N PHE A 320 -3.92 18.14 14.04
CA PHE A 320 -3.80 16.74 14.46
C PHE A 320 -4.56 15.78 13.55
N GLU A 321 -5.06 16.27 12.41
CA GLU A 321 -5.62 15.45 11.35
C GLU A 321 -4.54 14.56 10.75
N ARG A 322 -4.94 13.33 10.40
CA ARG A 322 -4.03 12.41 9.75
C ARG A 322 -3.96 12.72 8.26
N ASP A 323 -2.75 13.01 7.77
CA ASP A 323 -2.43 13.00 6.35
C ASP A 323 -2.37 11.54 5.86
N PRO A 324 -3.41 11.06 5.16
CA PRO A 324 -3.57 9.64 4.94
C PRO A 324 -2.46 9.04 4.05
N PHE A 325 -1.89 9.83 3.13
CA PHE A 325 -0.79 9.40 2.28
C PHE A 325 0.54 9.31 3.04
N VAL A 326 0.80 10.24 3.95
CA VAL A 326 1.97 10.16 4.84
C VAL A 326 1.88 8.90 5.70
N TYR A 327 0.75 8.65 6.36
CA TYR A 327 0.62 7.43 7.20
C TYR A 327 0.66 6.14 6.40
N PHE A 328 0.05 6.12 5.21
CA PHE A 328 0.15 5.01 4.28
C PHE A 328 1.62 4.72 3.92
N TYR A 329 2.39 5.77 3.58
CA TYR A 329 3.81 5.61 3.27
C TYR A 329 4.64 5.24 4.51
N GLU A 330 4.30 5.76 5.68
CA GLU A 330 4.95 5.40 6.95
C GLU A 330 4.76 3.94 7.31
N ASP A 331 3.52 3.44 7.23
CA ASP A 331 3.19 2.03 7.46
C ASP A 331 3.92 1.14 6.44
N PHE A 332 4.04 1.60 5.19
CA PHE A 332 4.80 0.91 4.15
C PHE A 332 6.28 0.88 4.49
N LEU A 333 6.92 2.02 4.77
CA LEU A 333 8.35 2.11 5.06
C LEU A 333 8.72 1.34 6.33
N ALA A 334 7.87 1.40 7.37
CA ALA A 334 8.07 0.65 8.60
C ALA A 334 8.19 -0.86 8.36
N ARG A 335 7.47 -1.38 7.37
CA ARG A 335 7.57 -2.78 6.95
C ARG A 335 8.68 -3.02 5.95
N TYR A 336 8.84 -2.11 4.98
CA TYR A 336 9.68 -2.25 3.79
C TYR A 336 11.18 -2.18 4.12
N ASP A 337 11.60 -1.23 4.95
CA ASP A 337 12.95 -1.22 5.48
C ASP A 337 13.00 -0.30 6.71
N PRO A 338 12.99 -0.88 7.93
CA PRO A 338 13.05 -0.09 9.16
C PRO A 338 14.31 0.79 9.26
N ALA A 339 15.42 0.39 8.62
CA ALA A 339 16.69 1.11 8.67
C ALA A 339 16.78 2.23 7.61
N VAL A 340 16.00 2.15 6.52
CA VAL A 340 15.90 3.23 5.52
C VAL A 340 15.33 4.51 6.14
N ARG A 341 14.44 4.39 7.13
CA ARG A 341 13.91 5.56 7.88
C ARG A 341 15.01 6.41 8.51
N GLU A 342 16.00 5.78 9.14
CA GLU A 342 17.11 6.49 9.79
C GLU A 342 18.22 6.89 8.81
N THR A 343 18.52 6.03 7.83
CA THR A 343 19.69 6.22 6.94
C THR A 343 19.44 7.17 5.77
N ARG A 344 18.19 7.28 5.27
CA ARG A 344 17.85 8.20 4.16
C ARG A 344 17.27 9.54 4.62
N GLY A 345 17.21 9.78 5.94
CA GLY A 345 16.77 11.07 6.48
C GLY A 345 15.34 11.46 6.09
N VAL A 346 14.46 10.49 5.79
CA VAL A 346 13.04 10.74 5.49
C VAL A 346 12.31 11.05 6.81
N TYR A 347 12.56 12.25 7.33
CA TYR A 347 11.88 12.77 8.50
C TYR A 347 10.61 13.45 8.04
N TYR A 348 9.46 12.87 8.40
CA TYR A 348 8.19 13.54 8.18
C TYR A 348 8.10 14.73 9.11
N THR A 349 8.09 15.92 8.52
CA THR A 349 7.83 17.15 9.26
C THR A 349 6.43 17.07 9.88
N PRO A 350 6.30 17.15 11.22
CA PRO A 350 4.99 17.05 11.86
C PRO A 350 4.02 18.10 11.30
N PRO A 351 2.75 17.76 11.03
CA PRO A 351 1.78 18.69 10.47
C PRO A 351 1.68 20.04 11.20
N PRO A 352 1.76 20.12 12.55
CA PRO A 352 1.76 21.41 13.24
C PRO A 352 2.95 22.32 12.87
N VAL A 353 4.11 21.74 12.58
CA VAL A 353 5.32 22.50 12.19
C VAL A 353 5.16 23.03 10.76
N VAL A 354 4.69 22.19 9.84
CA VAL A 354 4.42 22.58 8.45
C VAL A 354 3.40 23.73 8.42
N ASN A 355 2.26 23.56 9.11
CA ASN A 355 1.21 24.57 9.21
C ASN A 355 1.73 25.90 9.79
N PHE A 356 2.50 25.84 10.89
CA PHE A 356 3.06 27.04 11.52
C PHE A 356 3.93 27.83 10.54
N ILE A 357 4.84 27.15 9.84
CA ILE A 357 5.76 27.79 8.89
C ILE A 357 4.97 28.43 7.73
N VAL A 358 4.06 27.69 7.10
CA VAL A 358 3.29 28.19 5.94
C VAL A 358 2.41 29.37 6.34
N ARG A 359 1.74 29.31 7.50
CA ARG A 359 0.93 30.43 8.02
C ARG A 359 1.79 31.65 8.35
N ALA A 360 2.94 31.47 9.00
CA ALA A 360 3.84 32.57 9.30
C ALA A 360 4.36 33.26 8.03
N VAL A 361 4.69 32.50 6.98
CA VAL A 361 5.07 33.05 5.67
C VAL A 361 3.92 33.86 5.07
N ASP A 362 2.70 33.32 5.07
CA ASP A 362 1.51 34.01 4.57
C ASP A 362 1.23 35.34 5.32
N ASP A 363 1.34 35.33 6.64
CA ASP A 363 1.16 36.51 7.49
C ASP A 363 2.23 37.58 7.20
N ILE A 364 3.48 37.17 7.02
CA ILE A 364 4.60 38.07 6.66
C ILE A 364 4.35 38.70 5.28
N LEU A 365 3.89 37.92 4.29
CA LEU A 365 3.55 38.44 2.96
C LEU A 365 2.44 39.50 3.05
N LYS A 366 1.43 39.27 3.90
CA LYS A 366 0.29 40.18 4.09
C LYS A 366 0.63 41.42 4.92
N ASP A 367 1.66 41.37 5.76
CA ASP A 367 2.05 42.48 6.60
C ASP A 367 2.34 43.73 5.76
N GLY A 368 1.60 44.81 6.06
CA GLY A 368 1.64 46.05 5.28
C GLY A 368 2.93 46.86 5.45
N LYS A 369 3.79 46.54 6.42
CA LYS A 369 5.10 47.17 6.64
C LYS A 369 6.24 46.37 6.00
N LEU A 370 6.01 45.09 5.68
CA LEU A 370 6.99 44.21 5.05
C LEU A 370 6.73 44.14 3.54
N PHE A 371 5.86 43.24 3.09
CA PHE A 371 5.65 42.98 1.67
C PHE A 371 4.35 43.57 1.10
N ALA A 372 3.35 43.84 1.96
CA ALA A 372 2.06 44.40 1.56
C ALA A 372 1.36 43.62 0.41
N ILE A 373 1.49 42.29 0.43
CA ILE A 373 0.83 41.37 -0.50
C ILE A 373 -0.49 40.92 0.14
N ARG A 374 -1.56 41.68 -0.10
CA ARG A 374 -2.87 41.47 0.56
C ARG A 374 -3.44 40.06 0.41
N ASP A 375 -3.25 39.43 -0.75
CA ASP A 375 -3.72 38.08 -1.02
C ASP A 375 -2.77 36.99 -0.46
N GLY A 376 -1.67 37.41 0.18
CA GLY A 376 -0.63 36.54 0.75
C GLY A 376 -0.11 35.55 -0.28
N LEU A 377 -0.09 34.28 0.10
CA LEU A 377 0.31 33.18 -0.78
C LEU A 377 -0.56 33.04 -2.04
N ALA A 378 -1.77 33.61 -2.08
CA ALA A 378 -2.65 33.49 -3.26
C ALA A 378 -2.33 34.51 -4.37
N ASP A 379 -1.39 35.45 -4.16
CA ASP A 379 -1.00 36.42 -5.19
C ASP A 379 -0.15 35.76 -6.29
N HIS A 380 -0.82 35.32 -7.35
CA HIS A 380 -0.21 34.63 -8.48
C HIS A 380 0.74 35.47 -9.35
N ARG A 381 0.89 36.77 -9.08
CA ARG A 381 1.75 37.68 -9.86
C ARG A 381 3.05 37.96 -9.15
N ARG A 382 3.02 38.05 -7.82
CA ARG A 382 4.17 38.43 -6.99
C ARG A 382 4.75 37.28 -6.19
N VAL A 383 4.02 36.18 -6.03
CA VAL A 383 4.45 35.04 -5.22
C VAL A 383 4.76 33.84 -6.11
N THR A 384 5.96 33.31 -5.87
CA THR A 384 6.45 32.02 -6.36
C THR A 384 7.00 31.28 -5.14
N VAL A 385 6.69 29.99 -5.03
CA VAL A 385 7.13 29.16 -3.90
C VAL A 385 8.00 28.04 -4.44
N LEU A 386 9.12 27.75 -3.76
CA LEU A 386 9.94 26.58 -4.03
C LEU A 386 10.15 25.81 -2.72
N ASP A 387 9.68 24.56 -2.69
CA ASP A 387 10.09 23.57 -1.70
C ASP A 387 11.25 22.75 -2.29
N PHE A 388 12.48 23.11 -1.92
CA PHE A 388 13.69 22.55 -2.52
C PHE A 388 14.03 21.12 -2.07
N ALA A 389 13.26 20.54 -1.14
CA ALA A 389 13.42 19.18 -0.66
C ALA A 389 12.04 18.66 -0.22
N CYS A 390 11.12 18.55 -1.17
CA CYS A 390 9.70 18.45 -0.85
C CYS A 390 9.29 17.11 -0.24
N GLY A 391 10.11 16.06 -0.35
CA GLY A 391 9.76 14.73 0.15
C GLY A 391 8.46 14.26 -0.48
N THR A 392 7.51 13.89 0.38
CA THR A 392 6.15 13.51 -0.02
C THR A 392 5.22 14.70 -0.27
N GLY A 393 5.72 15.93 -0.38
CA GLY A 393 4.96 17.13 -0.72
C GLY A 393 4.11 17.71 0.43
N SER A 394 4.56 17.58 1.69
CA SER A 394 3.80 18.08 2.85
C SER A 394 3.65 19.60 2.89
N PHE A 395 4.72 20.36 2.65
CA PHE A 395 4.62 21.82 2.56
C PHE A 395 3.80 22.26 1.36
N LEU A 396 3.95 21.59 0.21
CA LEU A 396 3.19 21.93 -1.00
C LEU A 396 1.67 21.80 -0.80
N VAL A 397 1.21 20.72 -0.15
CA VAL A 397 -0.22 20.55 0.18
C VAL A 397 -0.70 21.63 1.14
N GLU A 398 0.11 21.98 2.15
CA GLU A 398 -0.25 23.03 3.11
C GLU A 398 -0.29 24.42 2.44
N VAL A 399 0.61 24.70 1.49
CA VAL A 399 0.58 25.91 0.66
C VAL A 399 -0.69 25.95 -0.19
N PHE A 400 -1.08 24.83 -0.81
CA PHE A 400 -2.34 24.76 -1.58
C PHE A 400 -3.54 25.04 -0.68
N GLU A 401 -3.60 24.44 0.51
CA GLU A 401 -4.66 24.70 1.49
C GLU A 401 -4.70 26.17 1.88
N LYS A 402 -3.55 26.77 2.19
CA LYS A 402 -3.48 28.18 2.58
C LYS A 402 -3.91 29.13 1.47
N ILE A 403 -3.58 28.81 0.22
CA ILE A 403 -4.04 29.55 -0.95
C ILE A 403 -5.57 29.43 -1.09
N PHE A 404 -6.13 28.23 -0.95
CA PHE A 404 -7.58 28.04 -0.98
C PHE A 404 -8.29 28.79 0.15
N GLU A 405 -7.74 28.79 1.37
CA GLU A 405 -8.26 29.60 2.49
C GLU A 405 -8.30 31.09 2.13
N ASN A 406 -7.21 31.62 1.56
CA ASN A 406 -7.09 33.04 1.21
C ASN A 406 -8.09 33.51 0.15
N ILE A 407 -8.52 32.62 -0.75
CA ILE A 407 -9.51 32.97 -1.80
C ILE A 407 -10.97 32.76 -1.35
N GLY A 408 -11.20 32.32 -0.11
CA GLY A 408 -12.52 32.06 0.45
C GLY A 408 -13.01 30.62 0.28
N GLY A 409 -12.09 29.67 0.08
CA GLY A 409 -12.38 28.24 -0.08
C GLY A 409 -12.39 27.77 -1.54
N ALA A 410 -12.38 26.45 -1.73
CA ALA A 410 -12.45 25.82 -3.05
C ALA A 410 -13.80 26.11 -3.76
N ASP A 411 -14.88 26.27 -2.99
CA ASP A 411 -16.22 26.59 -3.52
C ASP A 411 -16.41 28.07 -3.90
N SER A 412 -15.38 28.91 -3.77
CA SER A 412 -15.43 30.35 -4.06
C SER A 412 -15.67 30.70 -5.55
N GLY A 413 -15.75 29.69 -6.43
CA GLY A 413 -15.81 29.84 -7.88
C GLY A 413 -14.50 30.28 -8.53
N LYS A 414 -13.45 30.53 -7.73
CA LYS A 414 -12.11 30.92 -8.21
C LYS A 414 -11.11 29.77 -8.25
N ALA A 415 -11.45 28.61 -7.68
CA ALA A 415 -10.50 27.52 -7.48
C ALA A 415 -9.86 27.01 -8.76
N GLU A 416 -10.63 26.85 -9.85
CA GLU A 416 -10.10 26.38 -11.13
C GLU A 416 -9.13 27.39 -11.79
N LEU A 417 -9.43 28.68 -11.65
CA LEU A 417 -8.57 29.76 -12.12
C LEU A 417 -7.27 29.84 -11.29
N VAL A 418 -7.36 29.62 -9.98
CA VAL A 418 -6.20 29.62 -9.08
C VAL A 418 -5.34 28.37 -9.30
N LYS A 419 -5.95 27.21 -9.53
CA LYS A 419 -5.24 25.99 -9.91
C LYS A 419 -4.38 26.23 -11.15
N SER A 420 -5.01 26.59 -12.27
CA SER A 420 -4.34 26.76 -13.56
C SER A 420 -3.42 27.97 -13.62
N GLY A 421 -3.80 29.09 -12.98
CA GLY A 421 -3.07 30.35 -13.01
C GLY A 421 -1.96 30.47 -11.96
N HIS A 422 -1.96 29.63 -10.92
CA HIS A 422 -1.04 29.75 -9.80
C HIS A 422 -0.48 28.40 -9.30
N LEU A 423 -1.34 27.49 -8.81
CA LEU A 423 -0.86 26.25 -8.16
C LEU A 423 -0.01 25.38 -9.10
N LEU A 424 -0.42 25.29 -10.36
CA LEU A 424 0.28 24.49 -11.38
C LEU A 424 1.32 25.29 -12.16
N LYS A 425 1.62 26.53 -11.75
CA LYS A 425 2.51 27.43 -12.48
C LYS A 425 3.63 28.04 -11.64
N ASN A 426 3.35 28.43 -10.39
CA ASN A 426 4.30 29.17 -9.55
C ASN A 426 4.66 28.44 -8.26
N ILE A 427 4.14 27.23 -8.02
CA ILE A 427 4.40 26.47 -6.78
C ILE A 427 5.23 25.23 -7.15
N TYR A 428 6.51 25.30 -6.83
CA TYR A 428 7.53 24.35 -7.25
C TYR A 428 7.96 23.42 -6.11
N GLY A 429 8.27 22.17 -6.43
CA GLY A 429 8.87 21.21 -5.51
C GLY A 429 10.02 20.45 -6.15
N PHE A 430 11.13 20.28 -5.45
CA PHE A 430 12.25 19.42 -5.87
C PHE A 430 12.39 18.23 -4.93
N GLU A 431 12.59 17.06 -5.51
CA GLU A 431 12.87 15.83 -4.80
C GLU A 431 13.85 15.00 -5.62
N TYR A 432 14.83 14.35 -4.99
CA TYR A 432 15.82 13.54 -5.72
C TYR A 432 15.50 12.05 -5.64
N LEU A 433 14.70 11.62 -4.65
CA LEU A 433 14.22 10.26 -4.49
C LEU A 433 12.89 10.06 -5.23
N ILE A 434 12.90 9.15 -6.20
CA ILE A 434 11.74 8.92 -7.06
C ILE A 434 10.50 8.38 -6.32
N ALA A 435 10.68 7.66 -5.21
CA ALA A 435 9.57 7.15 -4.41
C ALA A 435 8.82 8.28 -3.66
N PRO A 436 9.46 9.13 -2.85
CA PRO A 436 8.85 10.35 -2.31
C PRO A 436 8.26 11.27 -3.39
N TYR A 437 8.96 11.45 -4.52
CA TYR A 437 8.45 12.20 -5.67
C TYR A 437 7.10 11.65 -6.18
N THR A 438 7.01 10.33 -6.36
CA THR A 438 5.78 9.64 -6.80
C THR A 438 4.64 9.89 -5.83
N ILE A 439 4.94 9.85 -4.52
CA ILE A 439 3.95 10.05 -3.46
C ILE A 439 3.51 11.52 -3.41
N ALA A 440 4.42 12.47 -3.60
CA ALA A 440 4.08 13.89 -3.69
C ALA A 440 3.09 14.16 -4.82
N HIS A 441 3.32 13.60 -6.01
CA HIS A 441 2.41 13.70 -7.15
C HIS A 441 1.04 13.09 -6.87
N LEU A 442 1.00 11.87 -6.33
CA LEU A 442 -0.24 11.19 -5.95
C LEU A 442 -1.03 12.01 -4.92
N LYS A 443 -0.34 12.49 -3.88
CA LYS A 443 -0.90 13.26 -2.78
C LYS A 443 -1.49 14.59 -3.24
N LEU A 444 -0.74 15.37 -4.00
CA LEU A 444 -1.18 16.67 -4.52
C LEU A 444 -2.33 16.51 -5.52
N SER A 445 -2.28 15.48 -6.37
CA SER A 445 -3.35 15.18 -7.32
C SER A 445 -4.65 14.81 -6.60
N GLN A 446 -4.57 13.92 -5.60
CA GLN A 446 -5.74 13.53 -4.81
C GLN A 446 -6.29 14.72 -4.00
N TYR A 447 -5.40 15.53 -3.42
CA TYR A 447 -5.81 16.74 -2.70
C TYR A 447 -6.62 17.69 -3.59
N LEU A 448 -6.16 17.96 -4.82
CA LEU A 448 -6.89 18.79 -5.77
C LEU A 448 -8.22 18.15 -6.23
N ALA A 449 -8.24 16.83 -6.42
CA ALA A 449 -9.45 16.09 -6.75
C ALA A 449 -10.50 16.19 -5.63
N ASP A 450 -10.09 16.05 -4.36
CA ASP A 450 -10.96 16.18 -3.19
C ASP A 450 -11.54 17.60 -3.04
N LYS A 451 -10.82 18.62 -3.53
CA LYS A 451 -11.31 20.01 -3.61
C LYS A 451 -12.17 20.29 -4.86
N GLY A 452 -12.47 19.27 -5.67
CA GLY A 452 -13.30 19.40 -6.87
C GLY A 452 -12.60 20.01 -8.09
N VAL A 453 -11.27 20.17 -8.05
CA VAL A 453 -10.47 20.80 -9.10
C VAL A 453 -9.34 19.86 -9.56
N ALA A 454 -9.72 18.65 -9.98
CA ALA A 454 -8.76 17.63 -10.43
C ALA A 454 -7.86 18.13 -11.59
N ILE A 455 -6.66 17.56 -11.70
CA ILE A 455 -5.70 17.86 -12.77
C ILE A 455 -6.20 17.28 -14.09
N ALA A 456 -6.31 18.11 -15.13
CA ALA A 456 -6.74 17.72 -16.46
C ALA A 456 -5.60 17.16 -17.33
N GLY A 457 -5.94 16.50 -18.44
CA GLY A 457 -5.00 15.73 -19.29
C GLY A 457 -3.87 16.50 -20.00
N GLY A 458 -3.77 17.81 -19.82
CA GLY A 458 -2.64 18.64 -20.30
C GLY A 458 -2.03 19.50 -19.20
N GLU A 459 -2.48 19.33 -17.96
CA GLU A 459 -1.96 20.02 -16.79
C GLU A 459 -0.91 19.15 -16.08
N ARG A 460 0.06 19.78 -15.42
CA ARG A 460 1.06 19.07 -14.60
C ARG A 460 1.32 19.82 -13.30
N LEU A 461 1.74 19.08 -12.28
CA LEU A 461 2.36 19.66 -11.09
C LEU A 461 3.79 20.12 -11.43
N GLN A 462 4.23 21.19 -10.79
CA GLN A 462 5.61 21.69 -10.90
C GLN A 462 6.52 21.03 -9.85
N VAL A 463 6.35 19.72 -9.68
CA VAL A 463 7.19 18.90 -8.80
C VAL A 463 8.14 18.10 -9.68
N PHE A 464 9.44 18.26 -9.45
CA PHE A 464 10.50 17.76 -10.32
C PHE A 464 11.44 16.78 -9.62
N LEU A 465 11.82 15.73 -10.34
CA LEU A 465 12.85 14.79 -9.90
C LEU A 465 14.25 15.36 -10.18
N THR A 466 14.91 15.91 -9.16
CA THR A 466 16.24 16.52 -9.29
C THR A 466 16.97 16.61 -7.96
N ASN A 467 18.31 16.58 -8.00
CA ASN A 467 19.13 17.00 -6.88
C ASN A 467 19.26 18.54 -6.88
N THR A 468 18.70 19.20 -5.88
CA THR A 468 18.73 20.66 -5.72
C THR A 468 20.15 21.25 -5.76
N LEU A 469 21.14 20.56 -5.18
CA LEU A 469 22.50 21.08 -5.03
C LEU A 469 23.40 20.84 -6.25
N GLU A 470 23.01 19.90 -7.13
CA GLU A 470 23.81 19.57 -8.31
C GLU A 470 23.21 20.21 -9.58
N PRO A 471 23.95 21.10 -10.26
CA PRO A 471 23.62 21.47 -11.63
C PRO A 471 23.94 20.26 -12.52
N ILE A 472 22.99 19.91 -13.39
CA ILE A 472 23.09 18.76 -14.29
C ILE A 472 22.84 19.30 -15.68
N GLU A 473 23.81 19.17 -16.57
CA GLU A 473 23.60 19.51 -17.97
C GLU A 473 22.55 18.55 -18.56
N PRO A 474 21.41 19.06 -19.07
CA PRO A 474 20.38 18.20 -19.63
C PRO A 474 20.94 17.41 -20.82
N GLN A 475 20.94 16.08 -20.71
CA GLN A 475 21.38 15.20 -21.78
C GLN A 475 20.18 14.50 -22.39
N LYS A 476 19.98 14.64 -23.70
CA LYS A 476 18.94 13.88 -24.40
C LYS A 476 19.25 12.39 -24.33
N ASN A 477 18.31 11.62 -23.79
CA ASN A 477 18.41 10.17 -23.75
C ASN A 477 17.21 9.52 -24.46
N LEU A 478 17.45 8.59 -25.39
CA LEU A 478 16.40 7.88 -26.10
C LEU A 478 15.72 6.78 -25.26
N LEU A 479 16.38 6.33 -24.18
CA LEU A 479 15.86 5.29 -23.29
C LEU A 479 14.79 5.83 -22.35
N LEU A 480 15.02 7.06 -21.85
CA LEU A 480 14.17 7.80 -20.91
C LEU A 480 14.06 9.29 -21.31
N PRO A 481 13.37 9.59 -22.44
CA PRO A 481 13.12 10.97 -22.84
C PRO A 481 12.32 11.78 -21.80
N GLU A 482 11.37 11.19 -21.07
CA GLU A 482 10.61 11.92 -20.04
C GLU A 482 11.51 12.31 -18.85
N LEU A 483 12.44 11.44 -18.44
CA LEU A 483 13.44 11.82 -17.44
C LEU A 483 14.33 12.97 -17.92
N SER A 484 14.76 12.93 -19.19
CA SER A 484 15.58 14.00 -19.78
C SER A 484 14.83 15.34 -19.76
N HIS A 485 13.54 15.32 -20.09
CA HIS A 485 12.66 16.49 -20.03
C HIS A 485 12.44 16.97 -18.59
N GLU A 486 12.26 16.04 -17.65
CA GLU A 486 12.11 16.38 -16.22
C GLU A 486 13.34 17.12 -15.68
N VAL A 487 14.54 16.66 -16.04
CA VAL A 487 15.81 17.32 -15.67
C VAL A 487 15.93 18.68 -16.36
N GLU A 488 15.59 18.79 -17.64
CA GLU A 488 15.61 20.07 -18.36
C GLU A 488 14.70 21.13 -17.72
N GLU A 489 13.46 20.76 -17.40
CA GLU A 489 12.52 21.66 -16.74
C GLU A 489 12.98 22.03 -15.33
N ALA A 490 13.53 21.08 -14.57
CA ALA A 490 14.11 21.37 -13.26
C ALA A 490 15.26 22.39 -13.34
N GLN A 491 16.15 22.29 -14.34
CA GLN A 491 17.24 23.25 -14.53
C GLN A 491 16.70 24.63 -14.94
N LYS A 492 15.68 24.71 -15.81
CA LYS A 492 15.02 25.98 -16.14
C LYS A 492 14.49 26.70 -14.90
N VAL A 493 13.98 25.94 -13.92
CA VAL A 493 13.51 26.50 -12.64
C VAL A 493 14.69 26.94 -11.78
N LYS A 494 15.77 26.17 -11.70
CA LYS A 494 17.00 26.53 -10.95
C LYS A 494 17.71 27.77 -11.51
N ASP A 495 17.67 27.95 -12.82
CA ASP A 495 18.29 29.10 -13.50
C ASP A 495 17.45 30.38 -13.40
N GLN A 496 16.18 30.26 -12.99
CA GLN A 496 15.39 31.44 -12.70
C GLN A 496 15.83 32.04 -11.36
N PRO A 497 15.89 33.38 -11.25
CA PRO A 497 16.07 34.06 -9.97
C PRO A 497 14.76 33.96 -9.16
N ILE A 498 14.46 32.76 -8.71
CA ILE A 498 13.43 32.46 -7.70
C ILE A 498 14.10 32.86 -6.38
N LEU A 499 13.87 34.11 -5.97
CA LEU A 499 14.52 34.81 -4.85
C LEU A 499 14.97 33.90 -3.69
N VAL A 500 16.23 34.08 -3.26
CA VAL A 500 16.80 33.59 -1.99
C VAL A 500 16.28 34.42 -0.82
#